data_AF-A0A7J6S4I2-F1
#
_entry.id   AF-A0A7J6S4I2-F1
#
_cell.length_a   1.000
_cell.length_b   1.000
_cell.length_c   1.000
_cell.angle_alpha   90.00
_cell.angle_beta   90.00
_cell.angle_gamma   90.00
#
_symmetry.space_group_name_H-M   'P 1'
#
loop_
_entity.id
_entity.type
_entity.pdbx_description
1 polymer ?
#
loop_
_entity_poly.entity_id
_entity_poly.type
_entity_poly.pdbx_seq_one_letter_code
_entity_poly.pdbx_strand_id
1 'polypeptide(L)'
;MHHICAENVEYAEFAGTSVEQDFVECPSQMLENWCWEKDILKRLSCHYKTHESLPDDLIEKLIKSRDANEGINTQRQLVFDNFDQTIHGVNPPSDITTTFNDISLQTMGVKQQEGSHFPATFGHM
;
A
#
# COMPACT_ATOMS: atom_id res chain seq x y z
N MET A 1 -15.17 10.12 -2.75
CA MET A 1 -15.26 10.83 -4.04
C MET A 1 -15.65 9.89 -5.17
N HIS A 2 -14.89 8.82 -5.44
CA HIS A 2 -15.23 7.85 -6.49
C HIS A 2 -16.69 7.36 -6.42
N HIS A 3 -17.14 6.93 -5.24
CA HIS A 3 -18.52 6.46 -5.05
C HIS A 3 -19.61 7.47 -5.47
N ILE A 4 -19.43 8.75 -5.15
CA ILE A 4 -20.43 9.80 -5.39
C ILE A 4 -20.35 10.29 -6.84
N CYS A 5 -19.15 10.49 -7.37
CA CYS A 5 -18.97 11.04 -8.72
C CYS A 5 -19.32 10.05 -9.84
N ALA A 6 -19.42 8.75 -9.51
CA ALA A 6 -19.91 7.71 -10.42
C ALA A 6 -21.47 7.65 -10.48
N GLU A 7 -22.17 8.72 -10.12
CA GLU A 7 -23.63 8.79 -9.97
C GLU A 7 -24.45 8.48 -11.24
N ASN A 8 -23.86 8.66 -12.43
CA ASN A 8 -24.54 8.46 -13.72
C ASN A 8 -24.30 7.06 -14.28
N VAL A 9 -24.78 6.04 -13.59
CA VAL A 9 -24.83 4.67 -14.09
C VAL A 9 -26.27 4.15 -14.15
N GLU A 10 -26.59 3.36 -15.17
CA GLU A 10 -27.93 2.81 -15.38
C GLU A 10 -28.22 1.61 -14.46
N TYR A 11 -27.19 0.85 -14.10
CA TYR A 11 -27.30 -0.39 -13.33
C TYR A 11 -26.52 -0.29 -12.01
N ALA A 12 -27.16 -0.72 -10.92
CA ALA A 12 -26.57 -0.70 -9.57
C ALA A 12 -25.28 -1.53 -9.47
N GLU A 13 -25.13 -2.54 -10.32
CA GLU A 13 -23.92 -3.39 -10.42
C GLU A 13 -22.66 -2.59 -10.79
N PHE A 14 -22.79 -1.49 -11.53
CA PHE A 14 -21.67 -0.63 -11.93
C PHE A 14 -21.54 0.63 -11.08
N ALA A 15 -22.33 0.74 -10.00
CA ALA A 15 -22.35 1.94 -9.19
C ALA A 15 -21.14 2.05 -8.26
N GLY A 16 -20.69 3.28 -8.08
CA GLY A 16 -19.70 3.65 -7.09
C GLY A 16 -18.31 3.09 -7.36
N THR A 17 -17.82 2.22 -6.47
CA THR A 17 -16.48 1.61 -6.57
C THR A 17 -16.54 0.17 -7.10
N SER A 18 -17.63 -0.20 -7.76
CA SER A 18 -17.83 -1.51 -8.36
C SER A 18 -17.08 -1.59 -9.70
N VAL A 19 -15.76 -1.63 -9.60
CA VAL A 19 -14.79 -1.73 -10.69
C VAL A 19 -13.89 -2.95 -10.45
N GLU A 20 -12.94 -3.21 -11.34
CA GLU A 20 -11.95 -4.27 -11.16
C GLU A 20 -11.20 -4.10 -9.84
N GLN A 21 -10.98 -5.22 -9.12
CA GLN A 21 -10.36 -5.21 -7.79
C GLN A 21 -8.93 -4.63 -7.80
N ASP A 22 -8.20 -4.81 -8.89
CA ASP A 22 -6.84 -4.27 -9.08
C ASP A 22 -6.85 -2.79 -9.50
N PHE A 23 -8.01 -2.22 -9.82
CA PHE A 23 -8.16 -0.81 -10.18
C PHE A 23 -8.81 0.03 -9.07
N VAL A 24 -9.57 -0.58 -8.17
CA VAL A 24 -10.40 0.14 -7.18
C VAL A 24 -9.60 1.11 -6.30
N GLU A 25 -8.32 0.80 -6.02
CA GLU A 25 -7.41 1.63 -5.22
C GLU A 25 -6.71 2.73 -6.02
N CYS A 26 -6.75 2.70 -7.36
CA CYS A 26 -6.06 3.70 -8.18
C CYS A 26 -6.53 5.14 -7.86
N PRO A 27 -7.84 5.44 -7.72
CA PRO A 27 -8.28 6.78 -7.33
C PRO A 27 -7.85 7.21 -5.93
N SER A 28 -7.83 6.33 -4.94
CA SER A 28 -7.38 6.63 -3.57
C SER A 28 -5.89 6.92 -3.54
N GLN A 29 -5.06 6.02 -4.10
CA GLN A 29 -3.61 6.17 -4.14
C GLN A 29 -3.17 7.39 -4.96
N MET A 30 -3.90 7.72 -6.04
CA MET A 30 -3.67 8.97 -6.76
C MET A 30 -3.85 10.18 -5.84
N LEU A 31 -4.93 10.21 -5.04
CA LEU A 31 -5.22 11.30 -4.10
C LEU A 31 -4.21 11.39 -2.95
N GLU A 32 -3.54 10.31 -2.57
CA GLU A 32 -2.47 10.36 -1.56
C GLU A 32 -1.31 11.29 -1.96
N ASN A 33 -1.07 11.51 -3.26
CA ASN A 33 -0.03 12.44 -3.73
C ASN A 33 -0.28 13.88 -3.26
N TRP A 34 -1.53 14.30 -3.05
CA TRP A 34 -1.84 15.64 -2.53
C TRP A 34 -1.26 15.88 -1.13
N CYS A 35 -1.11 14.83 -0.32
CA CYS A 35 -0.48 14.92 0.99
C CYS A 35 1.03 15.15 0.93
N TRP A 36 1.62 15.11 -0.27
CA TRP A 36 3.04 15.33 -0.52
C TRP A 36 3.32 16.60 -1.33
N GLU A 37 2.29 17.40 -1.61
CA GLU A 37 2.42 18.68 -2.33
C GLU A 37 2.53 19.86 -1.35
N LYS A 38 3.55 20.70 -1.52
CA LYS A 38 3.85 21.81 -0.59
C LYS A 38 2.66 22.74 -0.36
N ASP A 39 2.00 23.16 -1.44
CA ASP A 39 0.87 24.09 -1.35
C ASP A 39 -0.35 23.47 -0.66
N ILE A 40 -0.53 22.16 -0.83
CA ILE A 40 -1.63 21.42 -0.18
C ILE A 40 -1.33 21.24 1.30
N LEU A 41 -0.10 20.84 1.65
CA LEU A 41 0.35 20.73 3.03
C LEU A 41 0.16 22.04 3.80
N LYS A 42 0.47 23.19 3.19
CA LYS A 42 0.19 24.50 3.79
C LYS A 42 -1.29 24.78 4.01
N ARG A 43 -2.15 24.34 3.08
CA ARG A 43 -3.61 24.53 3.20
C ARG A 43 -4.24 23.62 4.25
N LEU A 44 -3.66 22.44 4.48
CA LEU A 44 -4.17 21.43 5.41
C LEU A 44 -3.63 21.58 6.84
N SER A 45 -2.62 22.43 7.07
CA SER A 45 -1.93 22.52 8.36
C SER A 45 -1.89 23.92 8.94
N CYS A 46 -2.02 23.99 10.26
CA CYS A 46 -1.66 25.15 11.08
C CYS A 46 -1.28 24.66 12.49
N HIS A 47 -0.44 25.41 13.20
CA HIS A 47 -0.12 25.07 14.59
C HIS A 47 -1.35 25.25 15.48
N TYR A 48 -1.72 24.24 16.27
CA TYR A 48 -2.99 24.23 17.01
C TYR A 48 -3.18 25.36 18.03
N LYS A 49 -2.10 26.00 18.50
CA LYS A 49 -2.16 27.13 19.45
C LYS A 49 -1.92 28.49 18.79
N THR A 50 -0.90 28.58 17.94
CA THR A 50 -0.45 29.86 17.36
C THR A 50 -1.13 30.14 16.03
N HIS A 51 -1.76 29.13 15.42
CA HIS A 51 -2.33 29.16 14.07
C HIS A 51 -1.33 29.52 12.97
N GLU A 52 -0.03 29.45 13.28
CA GLU A 52 1.04 29.69 12.32
C GLU A 52 1.09 28.56 11.29
N SER A 53 1.38 28.93 10.04
CA SER A 53 1.58 27.99 8.95
C SER A 53 2.80 27.09 9.18
N LEU A 54 2.76 25.88 8.62
CA LEU A 54 3.89 24.97 8.65
C LEU A 54 5.11 25.57 7.93
N PRO A 55 6.30 25.64 8.57
CA PRO A 55 7.50 26.20 7.95
C PRO A 55 7.95 25.45 6.69
N ASP A 56 8.46 26.20 5.71
CA ASP A 56 8.89 25.66 4.41
C ASP A 56 10.02 24.63 4.55
N ASP A 57 10.97 24.87 5.45
CA ASP A 57 12.10 23.95 5.67
C ASP A 57 11.63 22.59 6.23
N LEU A 58 10.56 22.59 7.01
CA LEU A 58 9.97 21.37 7.56
C LEU A 58 9.15 20.63 6.50
N ILE A 59 8.42 21.35 5.64
CA ILE A 59 7.71 20.76 4.49
C ILE A 59 8.70 20.06 3.55
N GLU A 60 9.82 20.72 3.22
CA GLU A 60 10.82 20.13 2.34
C GLU A 60 11.44 18.85 2.90
N LYS A 61 11.69 18.80 4.22
CA LYS A 61 12.16 17.59 4.90
C LYS A 61 11.09 16.49 4.88
N LEU A 62 9.82 16.85 5.11
CA LEU A 62 8.71 15.91 5.05
C LEU A 62 8.59 15.28 3.66
N ILE A 63 8.52 16.09 2.60
CA ILE A 63 8.40 15.58 1.21
C ILE A 63 9.58 14.67 0.86
N LYS A 64 10.82 15.05 1.23
CA LYS A 64 12.01 14.22 1.00
C LYS A 64 11.97 12.88 1.75
N SER A 65 11.27 12.82 2.88
CA SER A 65 11.15 11.58 3.65
C SER A 65 10.24 10.53 3.00
N ARG A 66 9.46 10.90 1.98
CA ARG A 66 8.55 9.99 1.26
C ARG A 66 9.27 8.75 0.73
N ASP A 67 10.49 8.93 0.22
CA ASP A 67 11.24 7.84 -0.42
C ASP A 67 12.03 6.98 0.59
N ALA A 68 11.98 7.32 1.88
CA ALA A 68 12.71 6.60 2.90
C ALA A 68 12.20 5.15 3.03
N ASN A 69 13.10 4.19 2.81
CA ASN A 69 12.84 2.75 2.86
C ASN A 69 11.87 2.21 1.81
N GLU A 70 11.48 3.01 0.81
CA GLU A 70 10.44 2.60 -0.15
C GLU A 70 10.82 1.34 -0.93
N GLY A 71 12.10 1.16 -1.24
CA GLY A 71 12.60 -0.07 -1.85
C GLY A 71 12.36 -1.33 -1.00
N ILE A 72 12.63 -1.28 0.30
CA ILE A 72 12.44 -2.42 1.21
C ILE A 72 10.93 -2.66 1.45
N ASN A 73 10.15 -1.59 1.61
CA ASN A 73 8.70 -1.68 1.76
C ASN A 73 8.06 -2.32 0.52
N THR A 74 8.46 -1.90 -0.68
CA THR A 74 7.98 -2.48 -1.94
C THR A 74 8.41 -3.93 -2.09
N GLN A 75 9.67 -4.26 -1.80
CA GLN A 75 10.13 -5.66 -1.82
C GLN A 75 9.32 -6.56 -0.88
N ARG A 76 8.89 -6.03 0.29
CA ARG A 76 8.03 -6.76 1.21
C ARG A 76 6.64 -7.03 0.63
N GLN A 77 6.04 -6.07 -0.07
CA GLN A 77 4.78 -6.33 -0.78
C GLN A 77 4.98 -7.37 -1.88
N LEU A 78 6.07 -7.30 -2.64
CA LEU A 78 6.40 -8.32 -3.65
C LEU A 78 6.57 -9.72 -3.05
N VAL A 79 7.05 -9.85 -1.80
CA VAL A 79 7.07 -11.16 -1.12
C VAL A 79 5.66 -11.69 -0.91
N PHE A 80 4.72 -10.84 -0.50
CA PHE A 80 3.32 -11.23 -0.32
C PHE A 80 2.65 -11.58 -1.63
N ASP A 81 2.82 -10.75 -2.66
CA ASP A 81 2.23 -10.95 -3.98
C ASP A 81 2.74 -12.26 -4.61
N ASN A 82 4.06 -12.49 -4.58
CA ASN A 82 4.64 -13.71 -5.13
C ASN A 82 4.22 -14.94 -4.33
N PHE A 83 4.14 -14.84 -3.00
CA PHE A 83 3.68 -15.95 -2.18
C PHE A 83 2.22 -16.32 -2.47
N ASP A 84 1.34 -15.32 -2.51
CA ASP A 84 -0.08 -15.51 -2.82
C ASP A 84 -0.27 -16.17 -4.20
N GLN A 85 0.35 -15.61 -5.23
CA GLN A 85 0.32 -16.16 -6.58
C GLN A 85 0.88 -17.59 -6.66
N THR A 86 1.94 -17.89 -5.89
CA THR A 86 2.57 -19.21 -5.89
C THR A 86 1.63 -20.27 -5.30
N ILE A 87 0.95 -19.97 -4.19
CA ILE A 87 0.11 -20.98 -3.54
C ILE A 87 -1.30 -21.09 -4.12
N HIS A 88 -1.74 -20.13 -4.91
CA HIS A 88 -2.99 -20.19 -5.69
C HIS A 88 -2.75 -20.53 -7.18
N GLY A 89 -1.49 -20.74 -7.57
CA GLY A 89 -1.08 -20.99 -8.94
C GLY A 89 -1.22 -22.44 -9.41
N VAL A 90 -0.65 -22.71 -10.59
CA VAL A 90 -0.66 -24.04 -11.21
C VAL A 90 0.40 -24.90 -10.53
N ASN A 91 -0.04 -25.86 -9.70
CA ASN A 91 0.77 -26.73 -8.82
C ASN A 91 1.20 -26.05 -7.51
N PRO A 92 0.25 -25.82 -6.58
CA PRO A 92 0.57 -25.20 -5.31
C PRO A 92 1.48 -26.09 -4.46
N PRO A 93 2.45 -25.51 -3.75
CA PRO A 93 3.33 -26.27 -2.86
C PRO A 93 2.58 -26.79 -1.63
N SER A 94 2.99 -27.94 -1.12
CA SER A 94 2.40 -28.51 0.11
C SER A 94 2.94 -27.85 1.39
N ASP A 95 4.18 -27.34 1.37
CA ASP A 95 4.80 -26.65 2.50
C ASP A 95 4.87 -25.13 2.26
N ILE A 96 3.77 -24.46 2.61
CA ILE A 96 3.63 -23.01 2.43
C ILE A 96 4.56 -22.20 3.36
N THR A 97 5.03 -22.75 4.48
CA THR A 97 5.94 -22.03 5.38
C THR A 97 7.32 -21.93 4.74
N THR A 98 7.85 -23.05 4.25
CA THR A 98 9.13 -23.06 3.55
C THR A 98 9.07 -22.20 2.27
N THR A 99 7.98 -22.29 1.51
CA THR A 99 7.78 -21.43 0.32
C THR A 99 7.86 -19.94 0.67
N PHE A 100 7.17 -19.48 1.71
CA PHE A 100 7.23 -18.08 2.13
C PHE A 100 8.66 -17.67 2.55
N ASN A 101 9.34 -18.53 3.30
CA ASN A 101 10.71 -18.27 3.77
C ASN A 101 11.69 -18.13 2.59
N ASP A 102 11.57 -18.98 1.58
CA ASP A 102 12.42 -18.96 0.39
C ASP A 102 12.16 -17.70 -0.46
N ILE A 103 10.89 -17.36 -0.71
CA ILE A 103 10.52 -16.12 -1.43
C ILE A 103 11.03 -14.89 -0.68
N SER A 104 10.83 -14.83 0.65
CA SER A 104 11.37 -13.74 1.48
C SER A 104 12.88 -13.59 1.35
N LEU A 105 13.62 -14.70 1.41
CA LEU A 105 15.08 -14.66 1.29
C LEU A 105 15.52 -14.22 -0.11
N GLN A 106 14.84 -14.68 -1.17
CA GLN A 106 15.17 -14.32 -2.54
C GLN A 106 14.86 -12.87 -2.88
N THR A 107 13.70 -12.36 -2.44
CA THR A 107 13.23 -11.02 -2.81
C THR A 107 13.82 -9.92 -1.92
N MET A 108 13.89 -10.16 -0.61
CA MET A 108 14.34 -9.14 0.37
C MET A 108 15.73 -9.41 0.95
N GLY A 109 16.28 -10.61 0.80
CA GLY A 109 17.53 -11.01 1.47
C GLY A 109 17.37 -11.21 2.99
N VAL A 110 16.13 -11.26 3.50
CA VAL A 110 15.85 -11.37 4.94
C VAL A 110 15.40 -12.78 5.27
N LYS A 111 16.13 -13.43 6.19
CA LYS A 111 15.76 -14.74 6.73
C LYS A 111 14.63 -14.57 7.74
N GLN A 112 13.59 -15.41 7.60
CA GLN A 112 12.50 -15.47 8.56
C GLN A 112 12.93 -16.11 9.88
N GLN A 113 12.24 -15.75 10.95
CA GLN A 113 12.51 -16.25 12.29
C GLN A 113 12.26 -17.76 12.36
N GLU A 114 13.20 -18.52 12.93
CA GLU A 114 13.05 -19.96 13.09
C GLU A 114 11.85 -20.30 13.99
N GLY A 115 11.06 -21.29 13.57
CA GLY A 115 9.81 -21.69 14.23
C GLY A 115 8.61 -20.76 13.97
N SER A 116 8.78 -19.70 13.17
CA SER A 116 7.66 -18.86 12.75
C SER A 116 6.89 -19.48 11.58
N HIS A 117 5.59 -19.15 11.51
CA HIS A 117 4.67 -19.60 10.47
C HIS A 117 3.85 -18.41 9.95
N PHE A 118 4.51 -17.44 9.32
CA PHE A 118 3.85 -16.21 8.84
C PHE A 118 2.59 -16.47 8.01
N PRO A 119 2.56 -17.45 7.07
CA PRO A 119 1.35 -17.74 6.29
C PRO A 119 0.11 -18.04 7.14
N ALA A 120 0.26 -18.63 8.33
CA ALA A 120 -0.86 -18.92 9.24
C ALA A 120 -1.44 -17.66 9.91
N THR A 121 -0.80 -16.50 9.73
CA THR A 121 -1.26 -15.20 10.25
C THR A 121 -1.62 -14.22 9.14
N PHE A 122 -1.47 -14.62 7.87
CA PHE A 122 -1.74 -13.75 6.73
C PHE A 122 -3.23 -13.83 6.37
N GLY A 123 -4.05 -12.99 7.02
CA GLY A 123 -5.52 -13.02 6.86
C GLY A 123 -6.07 -12.53 5.52
N HIS A 124 -5.21 -12.21 4.55
CA HIS A 124 -5.63 -11.94 3.17
C HIS A 124 -5.89 -13.23 2.39
N MET A 125 -5.36 -14.36 2.90
CA MET A 125 -5.52 -15.70 2.34
C MET A 125 -6.86 -16.34 2.67
#